data_AF-A0A7L3AQC4-F1
#
_entry.id   AF-A0A7L3AQC4-F1
#
_cell.length_a   1.000
_cell.length_b   1.000
_cell.length_c   1.000
_cell.angle_alpha   90.00
_cell.angle_beta   90.00
_cell.angle_gamma   90.00
#
_symmetry.space_group_name_H-M   'P 1'
#
loop_
_entity.id
_entity.type
_entity.pdbx_description
1 polymer ?
#
loop_
_entity_poly.entity_id
_entity_poly.type
_entity_poly.pdbx_seq_one_letter_code
_entity_poly.pdbx_strand_id
1 'polypeptide(L)'
;QVYVLKRPHVDEFLQRMGELFECVLFTASLAKYADPVADLLDRWGVFRARLFRESCVFHRGNYVKDLSRLGRELSKVIIVDNSPASYIFHPENAVSVLS
;
A
#
# COMPACT_ATOMS: atom_id res chain seq x y z
N GLN A 1 -7.28 -22.13 -6.71
CA GLN A 1 -7.75 -21.02 -7.57
C GLN A 1 -8.11 -19.87 -6.66
N VAL A 2 -7.56 -18.67 -6.89
CA VAL A 2 -7.86 -17.47 -6.09
C VAL A 2 -8.85 -16.62 -6.88
N TYR A 3 -9.94 -16.19 -6.24
CA TYR A 3 -10.86 -15.21 -6.81
C TYR A 3 -10.51 -13.83 -6.27
N VAL A 4 -10.36 -12.86 -7.17
CA VAL A 4 -10.04 -11.46 -6.84
C VAL A 4 -11.11 -10.57 -7.44
N LEU A 5 -11.68 -9.70 -6.61
CA LEU A 5 -12.66 -8.70 -7.04
C LEU A 5 -12.02 -7.31 -6.96
N LYS A 6 -12.24 -6.50 -7.99
CA LYS A 6 -11.79 -5.12 -8.01
C LYS A 6 -12.80 -4.24 -7.29
N ARG A 7 -12.33 -3.38 -6.39
CA ARG A 7 -13.17 -2.30 -5.83
C ARG A 7 -13.62 -1.39 -6.98
N PRO A 8 -14.90 -0.96 -7.02
CA PRO A 8 -15.34 0.03 -8.00
C PRO A 8 -14.40 1.24 -8.03
N HIS A 9 -14.15 1.77 -9.22
CA HIS A 9 -13.29 2.94 -9.48
C HIS A 9 -11.78 2.77 -9.19
N VAL A 10 -11.29 1.56 -8.86
CA VAL A 10 -9.85 1.36 -8.59
C VAL A 10 -8.94 1.71 -9.78
N ASP A 11 -9.44 1.49 -11.00
CA ASP A 11 -8.75 1.81 -12.24
C ASP A 11 -8.53 3.33 -12.39
N GLU A 12 -9.61 4.10 -12.33
CA GLU A 12 -9.58 5.56 -12.37
C GLU A 12 -8.74 6.15 -11.23
N PHE A 13 -8.89 5.60 -10.03
CA PHE A 13 -8.10 6.01 -8.87
C PHE A 13 -6.61 5.83 -9.10
N LEU A 14 -6.16 4.65 -9.53
CA LEU A 14 -4.74 4.39 -9.74
C LEU A 14 -4.17 5.28 -10.86
N GLN A 15 -4.89 5.41 -11.97
CA GLN A 15 -4.47 6.30 -13.06
C GLN A 15 -4.27 7.73 -12.53
N ARG A 16 -5.25 8.27 -11.81
CA ARG A 16 -5.17 9.64 -11.29
C ARG A 16 -4.07 9.81 -10.23
N MET A 17 -3.89 8.83 -9.35
CA MET A 17 -2.86 8.88 -8.31
C MET A 17 -1.45 8.81 -8.91
N GLY A 18 -1.26 8.02 -9.97
CA GLY A 18 0.03 7.90 -10.66
C GLY A 18 0.50 9.19 -11.35
N GLU A 19 -0.41 10.12 -11.67
CA GLU A 19 -0.08 11.46 -12.18
C GLU A 19 0.34 12.44 -11.08
N LEU A 20 -0.11 12.20 -9.84
CA LEU A 20 -0.01 13.16 -8.74
C LEU A 20 1.07 12.79 -7.72
N PHE A 21 1.36 11.50 -7.55
CA PHE A 21 2.20 10.98 -6.48
C PHE A 21 3.22 9.95 -6.96
N GLU A 22 4.29 9.78 -6.17
CA GLU A 22 5.11 8.57 -6.21
C GLU A 22 4.35 7.43 -5.51
N CYS A 23 3.60 6.63 -6.28
CA CYS A 23 2.81 5.55 -5.69
C CYS A 23 3.66 4.31 -5.35
N VAL A 24 3.49 3.79 -4.14
CA VAL A 24 4.11 2.56 -3.65
C VAL A 24 3.01 1.60 -3.22
N LEU A 25 3.00 0.38 -3.77
CA LEU A 25 2.15 -0.69 -3.25
C LEU A 25 2.83 -1.25 -2.00
N PHE A 26 2.23 -1.08 -0.83
CA PHE A 26 2.72 -1.67 0.41
C PHE A 26 1.66 -2.62 0.98
N THR A 27 1.95 -3.92 1.08
CA THR A 27 1.01 -4.93 1.59
C THR A 27 1.66 -5.82 2.65
N ALA A 28 0.87 -6.24 3.65
CA ALA A 28 1.28 -7.25 4.64
C ALA A 28 1.16 -8.69 4.10
N SER A 29 0.78 -8.86 2.84
CA SER A 29 0.76 -10.16 2.14
C SER A 29 2.13 -10.53 1.59
N LEU A 30 2.32 -11.82 1.32
CA LEU A 30 3.53 -12.35 0.68
C LEU A 30 3.55 -12.00 -0.81
N ALA A 31 4.73 -11.71 -1.35
CA ALA A 31 4.95 -11.40 -2.77
C ALA A 31 4.32 -12.44 -3.71
N LYS A 32 4.49 -13.74 -3.41
CA LYS A 32 3.95 -14.87 -4.20
C LYS A 32 2.46 -14.79 -4.53
N TYR A 33 1.69 -14.07 -3.70
CA TYR A 33 0.26 -13.84 -3.91
C TYR A 33 0.00 -12.43 -4.45
N ALA A 34 0.66 -11.43 -3.89
CA ALA A 34 0.38 -10.03 -4.16
C ALA A 34 0.93 -9.56 -5.52
N ASP A 35 2.06 -10.10 -5.99
CA ASP A 35 2.65 -9.68 -7.26
C ASP A 35 1.74 -9.98 -8.46
N PRO A 36 1.20 -11.20 -8.64
CA PRO A 36 0.29 -11.47 -9.75
C PRO A 36 -0.97 -10.59 -9.72
N VAL A 37 -1.46 -10.24 -8.53
CA VAL A 37 -2.60 -9.33 -8.37
C VAL A 37 -2.23 -7.90 -8.75
N ALA A 38 -1.05 -7.44 -8.34
CA ALA A 38 -0.54 -6.12 -8.67
C ALA A 38 -0.30 -5.97 -10.18
N ASP A 39 0.21 -7.00 -10.85
CA ASP A 39 0.41 -7.00 -12.31
C ASP A 39 -0.90 -6.85 -13.09
N LEU A 40 -1.98 -7.50 -12.61
CA LEU A 40 -3.31 -7.39 -13.22
C LEU A 40 -3.99 -6.06 -12.89
N LEU A 41 -3.68 -5.47 -11.74
CA LEU A 41 -4.29 -4.25 -11.24
C LEU A 41 -3.65 -2.99 -11.86
N ASP A 42 -2.32 -2.94 -11.94
CA ASP A 42 -1.56 -1.76 -12.34
C ASP A 42 -1.40 -1.67 -13.86
N ARG A 43 -2.45 -1.23 -14.53
CA ARG A 43 -2.50 -1.13 -15.99
C ARG A 43 -1.64 0.02 -16.56
N TRP A 44 -1.23 0.97 -15.74
CA TRP A 44 -0.53 2.19 -16.18
C TRP A 44 0.91 2.30 -15.65
N GLY A 45 1.41 1.29 -14.92
CA GLY A 45 2.75 1.33 -14.33
C GLY A 45 2.87 2.40 -13.24
N VAL A 46 1.81 2.56 -12.45
CA VAL A 46 1.64 3.53 -11.37
C VAL A 46 2.60 3.22 -10.22
N PHE A 47 2.77 1.96 -9.85
CA PHE A 47 3.57 1.59 -8.69
C PHE A 47 5.07 1.67 -9.01
N ARG A 48 5.77 2.62 -8.38
CA ARG A 48 7.23 2.79 -8.47
C ARG A 48 8.01 1.76 -7.68
N ALA A 49 7.40 1.25 -6.62
CA ALA A 49 7.92 0.16 -5.82
C ALA A 49 6.77 -0.70 -5.27
N ARG A 50 7.11 -1.95 -4.98
CA ARG A 50 6.22 -2.91 -4.30
C ARG A 50 6.93 -3.41 -3.05
N LEU A 51 6.29 -3.21 -1.91
CA LEU A 51 6.76 -3.61 -0.60
C LEU A 51 5.79 -4.65 -0.04
N PHE A 52 6.33 -5.77 0.40
CA PHE A 52 5.56 -6.92 0.87
C PHE A 52 5.75 -7.12 2.38
N ARG A 53 5.23 -8.23 2.90
CA ARG A 53 5.32 -8.58 4.32
C ARG A 53 6.73 -8.44 4.91
N GLU A 54 7.75 -8.80 4.15
CA GLU A 54 9.15 -8.77 4.57
C GLU A 54 9.65 -7.33 4.80
N SER A 55 8.98 -6.33 4.20
CA SER A 55 9.25 -4.90 4.43
C SER A 55 8.52 -4.35 5.66
N CYS A 56 7.55 -5.08 6.23
CA CYS A 56 6.86 -4.67 7.45
C CYS A 56 7.72 -4.91 8.69
N VAL A 57 7.49 -4.11 9.73
CA VAL A 57 8.01 -4.35 11.08
C VAL A 57 7.00 -5.18 11.85
N PHE A 58 7.41 -6.33 12.37
CA PHE A 58 6.55 -7.13 13.25
C PHE A 58 6.58 -6.53 14.67
N HIS A 59 5.50 -5.83 15.05
CA HIS A 59 5.38 -5.13 16.31
C HIS A 59 4.10 -5.53 17.05
N ARG A 60 4.24 -6.08 18.27
CA ARG A 60 3.12 -6.49 19.13
C ARG A 60 2.07 -7.35 18.40
N GLY A 61 2.53 -8.33 17.63
CA GLY A 61 1.66 -9.25 16.88
C GLY A 61 1.09 -8.69 15.56
N ASN A 62 1.43 -7.46 15.18
CA ASN A 62 0.94 -6.81 13.96
C ASN A 62 2.08 -6.54 12.97
N TYR A 63 1.77 -6.58 11.68
CA TYR A 63 2.66 -6.11 10.63
C TYR A 63 2.46 -4.62 10.42
N VAL A 64 3.40 -3.82 10.93
CA VAL A 64 3.37 -2.35 10.86
C VAL A 64 4.21 -1.89 9.66
N LYS A 65 3.65 -0.96 8.89
CA LYS A 65 4.27 -0.29 7.76
C LYS A 65 4.96 0.98 8.25
N ASP A 66 6.18 0.83 8.74
CA ASP A 66 6.97 1.94 9.27
C ASP A 66 7.42 2.90 8.16
N LEU A 67 6.72 4.02 8.02
CA LEU A 67 6.93 5.01 6.95
C LEU A 67 8.30 5.68 7.02
N SER A 68 8.94 5.71 8.21
CA SER A 68 10.28 6.29 8.38
C SER A 68 11.35 5.53 7.58
N ARG A 69 11.09 4.28 7.20
CA ARG A 69 11.99 3.42 6.42
C ARG A 69 11.90 3.63 4.91
N LEU A 70 10.99 4.49 4.44
CA LEU A 70 10.80 4.74 3.01
C LEU A 70 11.89 5.65 2.41
N GLY A 71 12.72 6.29 3.22
CA GLY A 71 13.72 7.25 2.73
C GLY A 71 13.06 8.47 2.08
N ARG A 72 11.92 8.90 2.62
CA ARG A 72 11.17 10.10 2.22
C ARG A 72 10.88 10.92 3.46
N GLU A 73 10.81 12.25 3.31
CA GLU A 73 10.40 13.14 4.40
C GLU A 73 8.95 12.83 4.78
N LEU A 74 8.67 12.55 6.06
CA LEU A 74 7.33 12.17 6.52
C LEU A 74 6.28 13.24 6.22
N SER A 75 6.65 14.53 6.17
CA SER A 75 5.75 15.62 5.77
C SER A 75 5.26 15.54 4.33
N LYS A 76 5.83 14.65 3.50
CA LYS A 76 5.47 14.41 2.09
C LYS A 76 4.98 12.99 1.84
N VAL A 77 4.73 12.22 2.90
CA VAL A 77 4.27 10.82 2.80
C VAL A 77 2.85 10.73 3.33
N ILE A 78 2.00 10.00 2.62
CA ILE A 78 0.70 9.57 3.09
C ILE A 78 0.57 8.05 2.96
N ILE A 79 -0.20 7.43 3.84
CA ILE A 79 -0.56 6.01 3.74
C ILE A 79 -2.09 5.87 3.66
N VAL A 80 -2.56 5.06 2.71
CA VAL A 80 -3.95 4.65 2.60
C VAL A 80 -4.03 3.18 3.00
N ASP A 81 -4.65 2.88 4.15
CA ASP A 81 -4.80 1.52 4.65
C ASP A 81 -6.11 1.40 5.46
N ASN A 82 -6.74 0.23 5.40
CA ASN A 82 -7.99 -0.02 6.10
C ASN A 82 -7.81 -0.56 7.53
N SER A 83 -6.56 -0.83 7.95
CA SER A 83 -6.24 -1.32 9.28
C SER A 83 -5.41 -0.29 10.06
N PRO A 84 -5.94 0.30 11.14
CA PRO A 84 -5.19 1.22 12.00
C PRO A 84 -3.88 0.65 12.57
N ALA A 85 -3.81 -0.66 12.76
CA ALA A 85 -2.59 -1.32 13.22
C ALA A 85 -1.44 -1.21 12.20
N SER A 86 -1.74 -1.07 10.91
CA SER A 86 -0.74 -0.98 9.84
C SER A 86 0.10 0.30 9.92
N TYR A 87 -0.46 1.41 10.42
CA TYR A 87 0.20 2.72 10.47
C TYR A 87 0.32 3.26 11.90
N ILE A 88 0.34 2.39 12.91
CA ILE A 88 0.34 2.78 14.33
C ILE A 88 1.53 3.68 14.73
N PHE A 89 2.64 3.66 13.97
CA PHE A 89 3.78 4.54 14.20
C PHE A 89 3.64 5.93 13.59
N HIS A 90 2.73 6.12 12.62
CA HIS A 90 2.57 7.35 11.84
C HIS A 90 1.08 7.65 11.57
N PRO A 91 0.22 7.71 12.62
CA PRO A 91 -1.22 7.91 12.45
C PRO A 91 -1.59 9.24 11.76
N GLU A 92 -0.77 10.27 11.91
CA GLU A 92 -0.93 11.59 11.29
C GLU A 92 -0.74 11.59 9.77
N ASN A 93 -0.07 10.56 9.24
CA ASN A 93 0.13 10.37 7.80
C ASN A 93 -0.99 9.55 7.15
N ALA A 94 -1.93 9.04 7.93
CA ALA A 94 -2.90 8.06 7.47
C ALA A 94 -4.19 8.70 6.94
N VAL A 95 -4.60 8.27 5.75
CA VAL A 95 -5.96 8.41 5.24
C VAL A 95 -6.65 7.06 5.41
N SER A 96 -7.36 6.88 6.52
CA SER A 96 -8.08 5.63 6.82
C SER A 96 -9.23 5.40 5.85
N VAL A 97 -9.39 4.16 5.38
CA VAL A 97 -10.47 3.77 4.45
C VAL A 97 -11.22 2.54 4.97
N LEU A 98 -12.49 2.40 4.58
CA LEU A 98 -13.30 1.23 4.90
C LEU A 98 -13.00 0.08 3.93
N SER A 99 -13.04 -1.16 4.43
CA SER A 99 -12.99 -2.39 3.63
C SER A 99 -14.23 -2.56 2.76
#